data_AF-A0A1Y2WMA3-F1
#
_entry.id   AF-A0A1Y2WMA3-F1
#
_cell.length_a   1.000
_cell.length_b   1.000
_cell.length_c   1.000
_cell.angle_alpha   90.00
_cell.angle_beta   90.00
_cell.angle_gamma   90.00
#
_symmetry.space_group_name_H-M   'P 1'
#
loop_
_entity.id
_entity.type
_entity.pdbx_description
1 polymer ?
#
loop_
_entity_poly.entity_id
_entity_poly.type
_entity_poly.pdbx_seq_one_letter_code
_entity_poly.pdbx_strand_id
1 'polypeptide(L)'
;MVNESKKEEANEMKEQIIGTMDKEITRRIRDATATNTKRRCAESTAMEDIRHEMKKMKEELLNKMESNRTTQGTGAPLRTWADVAATPATQWNNNVAVPGRRLREITIRGNSDSPEIANRTPEETVKAVNLALGRQEAIAARRLKSGGITVTFREGADTYKEDGKQWIKKAFGEQATGAGKAFTLVAKSLKAGKLRDAHANPERLLKEVRDENKQDIESLKPVYRKDKEA
;
A
#
# COMPACT_ATOMS: atom_id res chain seq x y z
N MET A 1 4.11 -97.38 19.17
CA MET A 1 4.23 -97.02 17.74
C MET A 1 3.18 -96.01 17.25
N VAL A 2 1.92 -96.00 17.73
CA VAL A 2 0.90 -95.03 17.26
C VAL A 2 1.21 -93.56 17.63
N ASN A 3 1.98 -93.31 18.69
CA ASN A 3 2.31 -91.95 19.15
C ASN A 3 3.43 -91.26 18.36
N GLU A 4 4.24 -92.00 17.60
CA GLU A 4 5.31 -91.41 16.77
C GLU A 4 4.77 -90.92 15.43
N SER A 5 3.90 -91.71 14.79
CA SER A 5 3.23 -91.32 13.54
C SER A 5 2.42 -90.02 13.68
N LYS A 6 1.69 -89.82 14.79
CA LYS A 6 0.97 -88.56 15.04
C LYS A 6 1.88 -87.37 15.29
N LYS A 7 3.09 -87.58 15.82
CA LYS A 7 4.08 -86.51 16.01
C LYS A 7 4.69 -86.09 14.68
N GLU A 8 4.89 -87.04 13.78
CA GLU A 8 5.48 -86.80 12.46
C GLU A 8 4.51 -86.04 11.55
N GLU A 9 3.24 -86.43 11.50
CA GLU A 9 2.18 -85.67 10.80
C GLU A 9 2.02 -84.25 11.35
N ALA A 10 2.09 -84.08 12.68
CA ALA A 10 2.00 -82.76 13.30
C ALA A 10 3.22 -81.88 12.98
N ASN A 11 4.39 -82.47 12.75
CA ASN A 11 5.59 -81.75 12.37
C ASN A 11 5.55 -81.34 10.90
N GLU A 12 5.08 -82.23 10.02
CA GLU A 12 4.90 -81.93 8.59
C GLU A 12 3.86 -80.82 8.37
N MET A 13 2.75 -80.84 9.11
CA MET A 13 1.75 -79.78 9.06
C MET A 13 2.30 -78.43 9.54
N LYS A 14 3.17 -78.42 10.56
CA LYS A 14 3.84 -77.19 11.03
C LYS A 14 4.79 -76.63 9.98
N GLU A 15 5.61 -77.48 9.35
CA GLU A 15 6.52 -77.06 8.27
C GLU A 15 5.74 -76.51 7.07
N GLN A 16 4.59 -77.11 6.74
CA GLN A 16 3.74 -76.61 5.67
C GLN A 16 3.14 -75.23 5.99
N ILE A 17 2.68 -75.03 7.23
CA ILE A 17 2.16 -73.73 7.69
C ILE A 17 3.27 -72.67 7.67
N ILE A 18 4.44 -72.97 8.22
CA ILE A 18 5.59 -72.06 8.24
C ILE A 18 6.00 -71.67 6.80
N GLY A 19 6.10 -72.66 5.91
CA GLY A 19 6.44 -72.42 4.50
C GLY A 19 5.41 -71.58 3.75
N THR A 20 4.12 -71.67 4.09
CA THR A 20 3.09 -70.80 3.49
C THR A 20 3.14 -69.38 4.05
N MET A 21 3.38 -69.22 5.35
CA MET A 21 3.52 -67.91 5.98
C MET A 21 4.75 -67.16 5.46
N ASP A 22 5.89 -67.82 5.30
CA ASP A 22 7.11 -67.19 4.79
C ASP A 22 6.96 -66.71 3.34
N LYS A 23 6.24 -67.46 2.50
CA LYS A 23 5.92 -67.05 1.14
C LYS A 23 5.03 -65.80 1.12
N GLU A 24 4.03 -65.73 1.99
CA GLU A 24 3.14 -64.56 2.08
C GLU A 24 3.84 -63.34 2.67
N ILE A 25 4.69 -63.51 3.69
CA ILE A 25 5.53 -62.44 4.25
C ILE A 25 6.47 -61.88 3.17
N THR A 26 7.14 -62.76 2.43
CA THR A 26 8.05 -62.35 1.35
C THR A 26 7.30 -61.62 0.23
N ARG A 27 6.08 -62.05 -0.10
CA ARG A 27 5.23 -61.37 -1.09
C ARG A 27 4.86 -59.96 -0.62
N ARG A 28 4.41 -59.81 0.62
CA ARG A 28 4.03 -58.51 1.18
C ARG A 28 5.20 -57.54 1.26
N ILE A 29 6.40 -58.01 1.61
CA ILE A 29 7.62 -57.18 1.61
C ILE A 29 7.95 -56.70 0.19
N ARG A 30 7.83 -57.59 -0.81
CA ARG A 30 8.06 -57.23 -2.22
C ARG A 30 7.05 -56.18 -2.73
N ASP A 31 5.77 -56.33 -2.39
CA ASP A 31 4.73 -55.41 -2.83
C ASP A 31 4.86 -54.04 -2.12
N ALA A 32 5.20 -54.04 -0.83
CA ALA A 32 5.46 -52.82 -0.06
C ALA A 32 6.71 -52.07 -0.56
N THR A 33 7.75 -52.79 -0.98
CA THR A 33 8.96 -52.14 -1.55
C THR A 33 8.70 -51.59 -2.95
N ALA A 34 7.96 -52.29 -3.81
CA ALA A 34 7.62 -51.83 -5.16
C ALA A 34 6.77 -50.55 -5.17
N THR A 35 5.83 -50.41 -4.22
CA THR A 35 5.00 -49.21 -4.07
C THR A 35 5.79 -48.00 -3.57
N ASN A 36 6.74 -48.21 -2.66
CA ASN A 36 7.61 -47.15 -2.14
C ASN A 36 8.55 -46.60 -3.23
N THR A 37 9.10 -47.47 -4.08
CA THR A 37 9.97 -47.06 -5.20
C THR A 37 9.22 -46.22 -6.24
N LYS A 38 7.99 -46.60 -6.62
CA LYS A 38 7.17 -45.81 -7.55
C LYS A 38 6.86 -44.40 -7.02
N ARG A 39 6.61 -44.28 -5.71
CA ARG A 39 6.35 -42.99 -5.06
C ARG A 39 7.59 -42.09 -5.08
N ARG A 40 8.77 -42.64 -4.81
CA ARG A 40 10.04 -41.90 -4.88
C ARG A 40 10.38 -41.40 -6.28
N CYS A 41 10.07 -42.17 -7.33
CA CYS A 41 10.28 -41.72 -8.71
C CYS A 41 9.35 -40.55 -9.08
N ALA A 42 8.07 -40.58 -8.68
CA ALA A 42 7.13 -39.50 -8.95
C ALA A 42 7.45 -38.20 -8.19
N GLU A 43 7.89 -38.33 -6.93
CA GLU A 43 8.33 -37.17 -6.11
C GLU A 43 9.62 -36.53 -6.66
N SER A 44 10.51 -37.32 -7.28
CA SER A 44 11.72 -36.81 -7.94
C SER A 44 11.40 -35.92 -9.15
N THR A 45 10.43 -36.32 -9.97
CA THR A 45 10.04 -35.56 -11.17
C THR A 45 9.35 -34.24 -10.80
N ALA A 46 8.47 -34.25 -9.80
CA ALA A 46 7.81 -33.03 -9.33
C ALA A 46 8.79 -31.99 -8.77
N MET A 47 9.87 -32.44 -8.11
CA MET A 47 10.91 -31.56 -7.59
C MET A 47 11.80 -30.96 -8.71
N GLU A 48 11.99 -31.68 -9.81
CA GLU A 48 12.70 -31.18 -10.99
C GLU A 48 11.89 -30.10 -11.72
N ASP A 49 10.57 -30.29 -11.85
CA ASP A 49 9.66 -29.29 -12.43
C ASP A 49 9.65 -27.98 -11.63
N ILE A 50 9.59 -28.07 -10.30
CA ILE A 50 9.65 -26.89 -9.42
C ILE A 50 10.98 -26.14 -9.58
N ARG A 51 12.11 -26.86 -9.71
CA ARG A 51 13.41 -26.23 -9.96
C ARG A 51 13.47 -25.54 -11.31
N HIS A 52 12.84 -26.12 -12.33
CA HIS A 52 12.80 -25.54 -13.67
C HIS A 52 11.99 -24.22 -13.68
N GLU A 53 10.82 -24.21 -13.05
CA GLU A 53 9.98 -23.00 -12.92
C GLU A 53 10.67 -21.89 -12.11
N MET A 54 11.35 -22.25 -11.01
CA MET A 54 12.14 -21.29 -10.23
C MET A 54 13.28 -20.67 -11.06
N LYS A 55 13.93 -21.46 -11.92
CA LYS A 55 14.99 -20.97 -12.80
C LYS A 55 14.42 -20.02 -13.87
N LYS A 56 13.27 -20.37 -14.46
CA LYS A 56 12.56 -19.53 -15.42
C LYS A 56 12.12 -18.19 -14.83
N MET A 57 11.54 -18.18 -13.63
CA MET A 57 11.18 -16.95 -12.92
C MET A 57 12.39 -16.06 -12.64
N LYS A 58 13.55 -16.66 -12.32
CA LYS A 58 14.80 -15.92 -12.08
C LYS A 58 15.31 -15.25 -13.36
N GLU A 59 15.29 -15.94 -14.49
CA GLU A 59 15.69 -15.38 -15.80
C GLU A 59 14.76 -14.27 -16.26
N GLU A 60 13.44 -14.40 -16.05
CA GLU A 60 12.48 -13.34 -16.37
C GLU A 60 12.70 -12.07 -15.51
N LEU A 61 13.04 -12.23 -14.22
CA LEU A 61 13.38 -11.13 -13.34
C LEU A 61 14.66 -10.41 -13.77
N LEU A 62 15.70 -11.16 -14.17
CA LEU A 62 16.94 -10.57 -14.69
C LEU A 62 16.68 -9.78 -15.98
N ASN A 63 15.95 -10.35 -16.94
CA ASN A 63 15.62 -9.66 -18.19
C ASN A 63 14.79 -8.38 -17.96
N LYS A 64 13.84 -8.40 -17.02
CA LYS A 64 13.08 -7.20 -16.64
C LYS A 64 13.96 -6.12 -15.98
N MET A 65 14.95 -6.53 -15.19
CA MET A 65 15.91 -5.59 -14.59
C MET A 65 16.87 -4.98 -15.62
N GLU A 66 17.30 -5.74 -16.61
CA GLU A 66 18.20 -5.27 -17.67
C GLU A 66 17.47 -4.40 -18.70
N SER A 67 16.23 -4.75 -19.08
CA SER A 67 15.40 -3.95 -19.97
C SER A 67 15.04 -2.57 -19.37
N ASN A 68 14.89 -2.49 -18.04
CA ASN A 68 14.68 -1.20 -17.36
C ASN A 68 15.94 -0.32 -17.28
N ARG A 69 17.14 -0.88 -17.48
CA ARG A 69 18.40 -0.13 -17.49
C ARG A 69 18.67 0.57 -18.83
N THR A 70 18.05 0.14 -19.93
CA THR A 70 18.33 0.70 -21.26
C THR A 70 17.52 1.96 -21.59
N THR A 71 16.56 2.35 -20.75
CA THR A 71 15.77 3.60 -20.92
C THR A 71 16.24 4.79 -20.08
N GLN A 72 17.35 4.66 -19.33
CA GLN A 72 17.98 5.79 -18.66
C GLN A 72 19.49 5.75 -18.86
N GLY A 73 20.00 6.59 -19.78
CA GLY A 73 21.42 6.93 -19.76
C GLY A 73 22.12 7.05 -21.11
N THR A 74 21.63 7.88 -22.02
CA THR A 74 22.48 8.52 -23.03
C THR A 74 22.62 10.01 -22.70
N GLY A 75 23.71 10.34 -21.99
CA GLY A 75 24.50 11.56 -22.16
C GLY A 75 23.79 12.92 -22.23
N ALA A 76 22.85 13.23 -21.33
CA ALA A 76 22.51 14.63 -21.09
C ALA A 76 23.56 15.23 -20.14
N PRO A 77 24.22 16.35 -20.49
CA PRO A 77 25.14 17.01 -19.56
C PRO A 77 24.42 17.34 -18.26
N LEU A 78 25.11 17.13 -17.14
CA LEU A 78 24.61 17.48 -15.80
C LEU A 78 24.15 18.94 -15.83
N ARG A 79 22.84 19.17 -15.80
CA ARG A 79 22.27 20.51 -15.70
C ARG A 79 22.87 21.18 -14.46
N THR A 80 23.64 22.22 -14.68
CA THR A 80 24.14 23.05 -13.59
C THR A 80 23.05 24.03 -13.17
N TRP A 81 23.13 24.53 -11.93
CA TRP A 81 22.20 25.58 -11.49
C TRP A 81 22.27 26.85 -12.36
N ALA A 82 23.42 27.10 -13.00
CA ALA A 82 23.60 28.18 -13.96
C ALA A 82 22.76 27.97 -15.23
N ASP A 83 22.67 26.74 -15.75
CA ASP A 83 21.84 26.42 -16.93
C ASP A 83 20.34 26.60 -16.65
N VAL A 84 19.91 26.31 -15.41
CA VAL A 84 18.51 26.52 -14.97
C VAL A 84 18.20 28.02 -14.84
N ALA A 85 19.16 28.84 -14.43
CA ALA A 85 18.99 30.29 -14.35
C ALA A 85 19.06 30.98 -15.72
N ALA A 86 19.83 30.42 -16.66
CA ALA A 86 20.01 30.97 -18.01
C ALA A 86 18.83 30.69 -18.96
N THR A 87 17.95 29.73 -18.64
CA THR A 87 16.71 29.58 -19.40
C THR A 87 15.83 30.84 -19.24
N PRO A 88 15.49 31.56 -20.33
CA PRO A 88 14.58 32.69 -20.25
C PRO A 88 13.29 32.19 -19.62
N ALA A 89 12.83 32.89 -18.58
CA ALA A 89 11.72 32.48 -17.71
C ALA A 89 10.59 31.91 -18.55
N THR A 90 10.55 30.58 -18.68
CA THR A 90 9.50 29.91 -19.40
C THR A 90 8.29 30.22 -18.53
N GLN A 91 7.36 30.96 -19.12
CA GLN A 91 6.11 31.41 -18.54
C GLN A 91 5.73 30.46 -17.40
N TRP A 92 5.91 30.94 -16.17
CA TRP A 92 5.72 30.15 -14.95
C TRP A 92 4.43 29.37 -15.15
N ASN A 93 4.52 28.04 -15.30
CA ASN A 93 3.33 27.24 -15.50
C ASN A 93 2.59 27.31 -14.18
N ASN A 94 1.66 28.27 -14.04
CA ASN A 94 0.86 28.51 -12.85
C ASN A 94 0.03 27.28 -12.47
N ASN A 95 -0.06 26.30 -13.38
CA ASN A 95 -0.39 24.91 -13.10
C ASN A 95 0.80 24.19 -12.44
N VAL A 96 1.27 24.66 -11.28
CA VAL A 96 1.91 23.73 -10.33
C VAL A 96 0.77 22.84 -9.86
N ALA A 97 0.53 21.76 -10.61
CA ALA A 97 -0.45 20.76 -10.27
C ALA A 97 -0.14 20.30 -8.84
N VAL A 98 -1.01 20.68 -7.90
CA VAL A 98 -0.93 20.17 -6.53
C VAL A 98 -0.80 18.66 -6.66
N PRO A 99 0.24 18.02 -6.09
CA PRO A 99 0.44 16.59 -6.28
C PRO A 99 -0.87 15.90 -5.94
N GLY A 100 -1.44 15.12 -6.88
CA GLY A 100 -2.80 14.60 -6.75
C GLY A 100 -3.04 13.87 -5.42
N ARG A 101 -1.97 13.32 -4.82
CA ARG A 101 -1.95 12.75 -3.47
C ARG A 101 -2.45 13.70 -2.38
N ARG A 102 -2.14 15.00 -2.46
CA ARG A 102 -2.55 16.00 -1.45
C ARG A 102 -4.04 16.28 -1.48
N LEU A 103 -4.70 16.10 -2.62
CA LEU A 103 -6.16 16.24 -2.76
C LEU A 103 -6.92 15.03 -2.20
N ARG A 104 -6.22 13.91 -1.94
CA ARG A 104 -6.78 12.70 -1.33
C ARG A 104 -6.52 12.60 0.17
N GLU A 105 -5.94 13.63 0.77
CA GLU A 105 -5.51 13.62 2.17
C GLU A 105 -6.39 14.52 3.03
N ILE A 106 -6.91 13.99 4.14
CA ILE A 106 -7.56 14.76 5.21
C ILE A 106 -6.67 14.72 6.46
N THR A 107 -6.42 15.88 7.05
CA THR A 107 -5.72 15.95 8.33
C THR A 107 -6.73 16.08 9.45
N ILE A 108 -6.68 15.16 10.40
CA ILE A 108 -7.55 15.10 11.56
C ILE A 108 -6.78 15.67 12.74
N ARG A 109 -7.38 16.69 13.38
CA ARG A 109 -6.89 17.35 14.59
C ARG A 109 -7.85 17.00 15.72
N GLY A 110 -7.34 16.39 16.78
CA GLY A 110 -8.14 15.90 17.90
C GLY A 110 -7.28 15.07 18.82
N ASN A 111 -7.73 14.90 20.07
CA ASN A 111 -6.93 14.37 21.19
C ASN A 111 -6.05 13.18 20.78
N SER A 112 -4.78 13.50 20.58
CA SER A 112 -3.64 12.62 20.83
C SER A 112 -3.57 12.16 22.29
N ASP A 113 -4.47 12.65 23.14
CA ASP A 113 -4.44 12.45 24.59
C ASP A 113 -5.25 11.23 25.03
N SER A 114 -6.14 10.70 24.18
CA SER A 114 -6.69 9.37 24.44
C SER A 114 -5.59 8.35 24.13
N PRO A 115 -5.09 7.58 25.12
CA PRO A 115 -3.97 6.67 24.93
C PRO A 115 -4.27 5.62 23.86
N GLU A 116 -5.54 5.28 23.67
CA GLU A 116 -5.99 4.34 22.65
C GLU A 116 -5.74 4.86 21.23
N ILE A 117 -6.06 6.13 20.97
CA ILE A 117 -5.82 6.78 19.65
C ILE A 117 -4.33 7.12 19.51
N ALA A 118 -3.68 7.49 20.61
CA ALA A 118 -2.25 7.75 20.67
C ALA A 118 -1.43 6.51 20.28
N ASN A 119 -1.85 5.30 20.67
CA ASN A 119 -1.07 4.09 20.42
C ASN A 119 -1.45 3.36 19.13
N ARG A 120 -2.50 3.79 18.42
CA ARG A 120 -2.91 3.17 17.16
C ARG A 120 -1.82 3.23 16.12
N THR A 121 -1.57 2.07 15.52
CA THR A 121 -0.75 1.93 14.31
C THR A 121 -1.45 2.58 13.10
N PRO A 122 -0.70 2.89 12.04
CA PRO A 122 -1.27 3.32 10.76
C PRO A 122 -2.36 2.39 10.23
N GLU A 123 -2.16 1.07 10.34
CA GLU A 123 -3.10 0.06 9.83
C GLU A 123 -4.39 0.03 10.64
N GLU A 124 -4.31 0.07 11.96
CA GLU A 124 -5.49 0.15 12.84
C GLU A 124 -6.27 1.43 12.60
N THR A 125 -5.57 2.54 12.35
CA THR A 125 -6.21 3.81 11.99
C THR A 125 -7.01 3.68 10.70
N VAL A 126 -6.43 3.08 9.65
CA VAL A 126 -7.15 2.84 8.38
C VAL A 126 -8.37 1.94 8.61
N LYS A 127 -8.22 0.86 9.39
CA LYS A 127 -9.34 -0.03 9.73
C LYS A 127 -10.46 0.71 10.46
N ALA A 128 -10.13 1.50 11.48
CA ALA A 128 -11.10 2.28 12.25
C ALA A 128 -11.86 3.29 11.37
N VAL A 129 -11.15 3.93 10.44
CA VAL A 129 -11.77 4.86 9.48
C VAL A 129 -12.71 4.13 8.52
N ASN A 130 -12.29 3.00 7.95
CA ASN A 130 -13.13 2.24 7.03
C ASN A 130 -14.36 1.65 7.73
N LEU A 131 -14.22 1.23 9.00
CA LEU A 131 -15.36 0.83 9.84
C LEU A 131 -16.33 2.00 10.09
N ALA A 132 -15.80 3.18 10.44
CA ALA A 132 -16.62 4.37 10.68
C ALA A 132 -17.34 4.88 9.42
N LEU A 133 -16.73 4.67 8.25
CA LEU A 133 -17.30 5.02 6.95
C LEU A 133 -18.25 3.96 6.38
N GLY A 134 -18.16 2.70 6.85
CA GLY A 134 -18.89 1.56 6.27
C GLY A 134 -18.38 1.13 4.89
N ARG A 135 -17.21 1.61 4.45
CA ARG A 135 -16.62 1.35 3.13
C ARG A 135 -15.09 1.36 3.18
N GLN A 136 -14.44 0.66 2.25
CA GLN A 136 -12.98 0.47 2.19
C GLN A 136 -12.27 1.53 1.36
N GLU A 137 -12.37 2.79 1.80
CA GLU A 137 -11.92 3.96 1.04
C GLU A 137 -10.61 4.57 1.55
N ALA A 138 -10.32 4.47 2.85
CA ALA A 138 -9.02 4.83 3.39
C ALA A 138 -7.99 3.76 3.02
N ILE A 139 -6.86 4.21 2.48
CA ILE A 139 -5.75 3.34 2.04
C ILE A 139 -4.56 3.45 2.98
N ALA A 140 -4.30 4.65 3.50
CA ALA A 140 -3.15 4.89 4.35
C ALA A 140 -3.48 5.91 5.44
N ALA A 141 -2.78 5.78 6.56
CA ALA A 141 -2.76 6.79 7.60
C ALA A 141 -1.31 7.06 7.99
N ARG A 142 -1.02 8.29 8.44
CA ARG A 142 0.27 8.64 9.02
C ARG A 142 0.10 9.67 10.12
N ARG A 143 0.89 9.53 11.18
CA ARG A 143 0.97 10.56 12.22
C ARG A 143 1.90 11.68 11.80
N LEU A 144 1.50 12.91 12.09
CA LEU A 144 2.30 14.11 11.90
C LEU A 144 3.08 14.41 13.19
N LYS A 145 4.25 15.06 13.04
CA LYS A 145 5.04 15.54 14.19
C LYS A 145 4.28 16.51 15.08
N SER A 146 3.26 17.18 14.54
CA SER A 146 2.35 18.08 15.27
C SER A 146 1.27 17.34 16.10
N GLY A 147 1.31 16.01 16.18
CA GLY A 147 0.33 15.20 16.91
C GLY A 147 -0.93 14.81 16.11
N GLY A 148 -1.21 15.50 15.00
CA GLY A 148 -2.36 15.17 14.14
C GLY A 148 -2.17 13.88 13.33
N ILE A 149 -3.25 13.36 12.77
CA ILE A 149 -3.24 12.16 11.91
C ILE A 149 -3.70 12.56 10.51
N THR A 150 -2.95 12.19 9.49
CA THR A 150 -3.35 12.36 8.09
C THR A 150 -3.83 11.04 7.54
N VAL A 151 -5.03 11.02 6.97
CA VAL A 151 -5.63 9.86 6.30
C VAL A 151 -5.63 10.13 4.80
N THR A 152 -5.23 9.13 4.02
CA THR A 152 -5.23 9.14 2.56
C THR A 152 -6.33 8.22 2.04
N PHE A 153 -7.17 8.77 1.17
CA PHE A 153 -8.27 8.06 0.52
C PHE A 153 -7.89 7.59 -0.88
N ARG A 154 -8.64 6.61 -1.38
CA ARG A 154 -8.52 6.11 -2.75
C ARG A 154 -8.82 7.19 -3.78
N GLU A 155 -9.91 7.89 -3.55
CA GLU A 155 -10.41 8.97 -4.40
C GLU A 155 -10.18 10.35 -3.77
N GLY A 156 -10.71 11.40 -4.39
CA GLY A 156 -10.62 12.77 -3.86
C GLY A 156 -11.18 12.86 -2.44
N ALA A 157 -10.52 13.62 -1.57
CA ALA A 157 -10.93 13.78 -0.18
C ALA A 157 -12.21 14.63 -0.03
N ASP A 158 -12.63 15.33 -1.08
CA ASP A 158 -13.67 16.36 -1.01
C ASP A 158 -15.03 15.78 -0.59
N THR A 159 -15.39 14.61 -1.12
CA THR A 159 -16.60 13.86 -0.71
C THR A 159 -16.61 13.49 0.76
N TYR A 160 -15.44 13.39 1.40
CA TYR A 160 -15.30 13.03 2.81
C TYR A 160 -15.15 14.25 3.73
N LYS A 161 -15.11 15.47 3.18
CA LYS A 161 -15.06 16.73 3.95
C LYS A 161 -16.45 17.22 4.31
N GLU A 162 -17.40 17.19 3.36
CA GLU A 162 -18.75 17.73 3.56
C GLU A 162 -19.64 16.78 4.38
N ASP A 163 -19.69 15.49 4.03
CA ASP A 163 -20.36 14.44 4.82
C ASP A 163 -19.60 14.10 6.12
N GLY A 164 -18.46 14.76 6.35
CA GLY A 164 -17.30 14.22 7.02
C GLY A 164 -17.22 14.29 8.53
N LYS A 165 -18.15 14.98 9.20
CA LYS A 165 -18.00 15.21 10.64
C LYS A 165 -18.35 13.97 11.47
N GLN A 166 -19.27 13.13 11.00
CA GLN A 166 -19.75 11.99 11.81
C GLN A 166 -18.76 10.83 11.85
N TRP A 167 -18.15 10.47 10.72
CA TRP A 167 -17.16 9.38 10.70
C TRP A 167 -15.88 9.75 11.47
N ILE A 168 -15.47 11.03 11.43
CA ILE A 168 -14.34 11.52 12.22
C ILE A 168 -14.63 11.35 13.70
N LYS A 169 -15.83 11.71 14.16
CA LYS A 169 -16.24 11.50 15.55
C LYS A 169 -16.29 10.03 15.95
N LYS A 170 -16.79 9.16 15.06
CA LYS A 170 -16.85 7.72 15.31
C LYS A 170 -15.46 7.07 15.37
N ALA A 171 -14.54 7.46 14.49
CA ALA A 171 -13.21 6.87 14.42
C ALA A 171 -12.22 7.46 15.45
N PHE A 172 -12.34 8.76 15.77
CA PHE A 172 -11.37 9.52 16.57
C PHE A 172 -11.96 10.20 17.81
N GLY A 173 -13.24 10.01 18.10
CA GLY A 173 -13.93 10.59 19.26
C GLY A 173 -14.55 11.96 18.98
N GLU A 174 -15.47 12.40 19.87
CA GLU A 174 -16.30 13.59 19.63
C GLU A 174 -15.54 14.91 19.49
N GLN A 175 -14.36 14.98 20.11
CA GLN A 175 -13.48 16.15 20.09
C GLN A 175 -12.61 16.23 18.82
N ALA A 176 -12.65 15.22 17.96
CA ALA A 176 -11.87 15.21 16.73
C ALA A 176 -12.53 16.07 15.65
N THR A 177 -11.68 16.84 14.97
CA THR A 177 -12.06 17.78 13.92
C THR A 177 -11.26 17.52 12.65
N GLY A 178 -11.95 17.45 11.51
CA GLY A 178 -11.30 17.42 10.20
C GLY A 178 -10.83 18.81 9.83
N ALA A 179 -9.52 18.96 9.57
CA ALA A 179 -8.95 20.14 8.96
C ALA A 179 -8.64 19.84 7.49
N GLY A 180 -9.35 20.53 6.59
CA GLY A 180 -8.92 20.64 5.20
C GLY A 180 -7.55 21.31 5.12
N LYS A 181 -6.74 20.94 4.12
CA LYS A 181 -5.48 21.64 3.88
C LYS A 181 -5.78 23.02 3.32
N ALA A 182 -5.41 24.05 4.08
CA ALA A 182 -5.33 25.41 3.57
C ALA A 182 -3.99 25.58 2.84
N PHE A 183 -4.03 26.12 1.63
CA PHE A 183 -2.85 26.47 0.87
C PHE A 183 -2.68 27.99 0.85
N THR A 184 -1.45 28.46 1.08
CA THR A 184 -1.14 29.87 0.87
C THR A 184 -0.92 30.08 -0.62
N LEU A 185 -1.76 30.92 -1.23
CA LEU A 185 -1.60 31.35 -2.61
C LEU A 185 -0.96 32.74 -2.61
N VAL A 186 0.14 32.87 -3.35
CA VAL A 186 0.74 34.19 -3.63
C VAL A 186 0.22 34.62 -5.00
N ALA A 187 -0.79 35.49 -4.99
CA ALA A 187 -1.30 36.11 -6.21
C ALA A 187 -0.40 37.30 -6.58
N LYS A 188 0.11 37.30 -7.81
CA LYS A 188 0.88 38.42 -8.39
C LYS A 188 -0.02 39.23 -9.31
N SER A 189 0.25 40.53 -9.44
CA SER A 189 -0.44 41.44 -10.37
C SER A 189 -1.89 41.81 -10.04
N LEU A 190 -2.34 41.61 -8.80
CA LEU A 190 -3.62 42.18 -8.35
C LEU A 190 -3.54 43.71 -8.32
N LYS A 191 -4.54 44.40 -8.90
CA LYS A 191 -4.56 45.86 -8.98
C LYS A 191 -4.65 46.48 -7.57
N ALA A 192 -3.69 47.33 -7.22
CA ALA A 192 -3.55 47.95 -5.90
C ALA A 192 -4.82 48.67 -5.40
N GLY A 193 -5.59 49.31 -6.31
CA GLY A 193 -6.86 49.96 -5.96
C GLY A 193 -7.94 49.01 -5.47
N LYS A 194 -7.92 47.74 -5.89
CA LYS A 194 -8.92 46.72 -5.52
C LYS A 194 -8.56 45.94 -4.26
N LEU A 195 -7.28 45.89 -3.90
CA LEU A 195 -6.80 45.30 -2.65
C LEU A 195 -7.26 46.11 -1.41
N ARG A 196 -7.50 47.41 -1.56
CA ARG A 196 -8.02 48.26 -0.46
C ARG A 196 -9.48 47.92 -0.12
N ASP A 197 -10.29 47.63 -1.12
CA ASP A 197 -11.70 47.23 -0.94
C ASP A 197 -11.87 45.77 -0.52
N ALA A 198 -10.87 44.92 -0.78
CA ALA A 198 -10.90 43.50 -0.48
C ALA A 198 -11.00 43.18 1.03
N HIS A 199 -10.65 44.14 1.90
CA HIS A 199 -10.84 44.01 3.35
C HIS A 199 -12.32 44.11 3.77
N ALA A 200 -13.15 44.79 2.97
CA ALA A 200 -14.58 44.95 3.17
C ALA A 200 -15.40 43.86 2.44
N ASN A 201 -14.86 43.30 1.35
CA ASN A 201 -15.53 42.26 0.58
C ASN A 201 -14.57 41.16 0.09
N PRO A 202 -14.37 40.09 0.89
CA PRO A 202 -13.49 38.97 0.54
C PRO A 202 -14.00 38.11 -0.64
N GLU A 203 -15.31 38.09 -0.91
CA GLU A 203 -15.88 37.32 -2.02
C GLU A 203 -15.50 37.90 -3.38
N ARG A 204 -15.39 39.23 -3.46
CA ARG A 204 -14.93 39.93 -4.68
C ARG A 204 -13.48 39.57 -5.01
N LEU A 205 -12.63 39.49 -3.99
CA LEU A 205 -11.24 39.07 -4.15
C LEU A 205 -11.15 37.59 -4.56
N LEU A 206 -11.99 36.73 -3.98
CA LEU A 206 -12.05 35.31 -4.36
C LEU A 206 -12.38 35.16 -5.86
N LYS A 207 -13.39 35.88 -6.35
CA LYS A 207 -13.78 35.86 -7.76
C LYS A 207 -12.62 36.30 -8.68
N GLU A 208 -11.96 37.41 -8.34
CA GLU A 208 -10.84 37.93 -9.14
C GLU A 208 -9.65 36.96 -9.16
N VAL A 209 -9.31 36.37 -8.01
CA VAL A 209 -8.25 35.36 -7.93
C VAL A 209 -8.61 34.10 -8.74
N ARG A 210 -9.88 33.67 -8.74
CA ARG A 210 -10.35 32.56 -9.58
C ARG A 210 -10.26 32.91 -11.08
N ASP A 211 -10.74 34.07 -11.48
CA ASP A 211 -10.78 34.52 -12.87
C ASP A 211 -9.36 34.71 -13.44
N GLU A 212 -8.46 35.31 -12.67
CA GLU A 212 -7.12 35.70 -13.12
C GLU A 212 -6.11 34.55 -13.01
N ASN A 213 -6.23 33.69 -11.99
CA ASN A 213 -5.33 32.53 -11.82
C ASN A 213 -5.91 31.22 -12.36
N LYS A 214 -7.18 31.18 -12.80
CA LYS A 214 -7.89 29.97 -13.26
C LYS A 214 -7.86 28.83 -12.24
N GLN A 215 -7.91 29.17 -10.96
CA GLN A 215 -7.86 28.22 -9.85
C GLN A 215 -9.23 28.12 -9.19
N ASP A 216 -9.66 26.91 -8.84
CA ASP A 216 -10.86 26.70 -8.05
C ASP A 216 -10.51 26.81 -6.57
N ILE A 217 -11.02 27.85 -5.90
CA ILE A 217 -10.66 28.21 -4.53
C ILE A 217 -11.95 28.32 -3.72
N GLU A 218 -12.15 27.42 -2.76
CA GLU A 218 -13.35 27.37 -1.89
C GLU A 218 -13.52 28.61 -1.00
N SER A 219 -12.44 29.03 -0.35
CA SER A 219 -12.46 30.19 0.55
C SER A 219 -11.07 30.82 0.65
N LEU A 220 -11.04 32.12 0.90
CA LEU A 220 -9.80 32.88 0.99
C LEU A 220 -9.80 33.69 2.29
N LYS A 221 -8.72 33.55 3.06
CA LYS A 221 -8.44 34.37 4.25
C LYS A 221 -7.26 35.29 3.94
N PRO A 222 -7.49 36.57 3.64
CA PRO A 222 -6.41 37.47 3.24
C PRO A 222 -5.52 37.77 4.45
N VAL A 223 -4.21 37.65 4.30
CA VAL A 223 -3.21 38.01 5.30
C VAL A 223 -2.30 39.07 4.69
N TYR A 224 -2.36 40.29 5.23
CA TYR A 224 -1.55 41.40 4.75
C TYR A 224 -0.27 41.50 5.57
N ARG A 225 0.89 41.42 4.90
CA ARG A 225 2.16 41.90 5.47
C ARG A 225 2.35 43.33 4.99
N LYS A 226 2.41 44.29 5.92
CA LYS A 226 3.06 45.56 5.64
C LYS A 226 4.56 45.26 5.61
N ASP A 227 5.16 45.36 4.44
CA ASP A 227 6.61 45.42 4.37
C ASP A 227 7.02 46.70 5.11
N LYS A 228 7.93 46.56 6.09
CA LYS A 228 8.54 47.72 6.71
C LYS A 228 9.27 48.46 5.60
N GLU A 229 8.85 49.70 5.37
CA GLU A 229 9.58 50.65 4.54
C GLU A 229 11.04 50.66 5.00
N ALA A 230 11.94 50.35 4.06
CA ALA A 230 13.39 50.41 4.25
C ALA A 230 13.88 51.84 3.97
#